data_AF-A0A966XHC6-F1
#
_entry.id   AF-A0A966XHC6-F1
#
_cell.length_a   1.000
_cell.length_b   1.000
_cell.length_c   1.000
_cell.angle_alpha   90.00
_cell.angle_beta   90.00
_cell.angle_gamma   90.00
#
_symmetry.space_group_name_H-M   'P 1'
#
loop_
_entity.id
_entity.type
_entity.pdbx_description
1 polymer ?
#
loop_
_entity_poly.entity_id
_entity_poly.type
_entity_poly.pdbx_seq_one_letter_code
_entity_poly.pdbx_strand_id
1 'polypeptide(L)'
;DPELTFDQFEAHIQDIAKVDERVQWAQRVEVDLMARSPVLVWRNATRIRLIHAFRSVYQAPETELLPGEPLICDGIELPLKHRKKRLDLEARGLIKGAQVVYLGPGKRVGFSRLHVMGAEDPNLSAASIIKIEKPDEEEPFIPFAASMGAAFLHGAAVTIHKAQGSQWDTVQVFAPDIYAAARTGRNEAGQPLWKRLAYVAVTRAQSRLLWVVRNRLSKPSTPLSVHDIAQPTALQSKLYGSE
;
A
#
# COMPACT_ATOMS: atom_id res chain seq x y z
N ASP A 1 11.78 19.97 17.80
CA ASP A 1 11.18 21.21 18.29
C ASP A 1 9.77 20.97 18.82
N PRO A 2 9.56 21.11 20.14
CA PRO A 2 8.24 20.99 20.79
C PRO A 2 7.22 22.05 20.33
N GLU A 3 7.65 23.26 20.00
CA GLU A 3 6.77 24.39 19.66
C GLU A 3 6.36 24.43 18.19
N LEU A 4 7.06 23.67 17.34
CA LEU A 4 6.77 23.55 15.91
C LEU A 4 5.29 23.19 15.70
N THR A 5 4.56 24.05 14.99
CA THR A 5 3.17 23.81 14.57
C THR A 5 3.12 23.03 13.25
N PHE A 6 1.95 22.48 12.90
CA PHE A 6 1.79 21.79 11.62
C PHE A 6 2.00 22.75 10.44
N ASP A 7 1.46 23.97 10.50
CA ASP A 7 1.58 24.93 9.40
C ASP A 7 3.05 25.34 9.16
N GLN A 8 3.83 25.52 10.24
CA GLN A 8 5.27 25.76 10.15
C GLN A 8 6.01 24.54 9.57
N PHE A 9 5.67 23.33 10.02
CA PHE A 9 6.23 22.10 9.49
C PHE A 9 5.94 21.93 8.00
N GLU A 10 4.70 22.17 7.57
CA GLU A 10 4.29 22.05 6.18
C GLU A 10 4.95 23.12 5.30
N ALA A 11 5.11 24.35 5.81
CA ALA A 11 5.91 25.39 5.14
C ALA A 11 7.37 24.96 4.96
N HIS A 12 7.99 24.32 5.98
CA HIS A 12 9.34 23.78 5.83
C HIS A 12 9.43 22.71 4.75
N ILE A 13 8.44 21.79 4.67
CA ILE A 13 8.38 20.80 3.59
C ILE A 13 8.28 21.48 2.21
N GLN A 14 7.48 22.54 2.11
CA GLN A 14 7.37 23.32 0.87
C GLN A 14 8.69 23.98 0.48
N ASP A 15 9.43 24.54 1.43
CA ASP A 15 10.71 25.18 1.18
C ASP A 15 11.79 24.16 0.79
N ILE A 16 11.83 22.99 1.45
CA ILE A 16 12.72 21.89 1.07
C ILE A 16 12.42 21.43 -0.36
N ALA A 17 11.14 21.31 -0.74
CA ALA A 17 10.75 20.89 -2.09
C ALA A 17 11.20 21.85 -3.21
N LYS A 18 11.60 23.09 -2.89
CA LYS A 18 12.16 24.04 -3.87
C LYS A 18 13.63 23.76 -4.19
N VAL A 19 14.35 23.08 -3.30
CA VAL A 19 15.81 22.91 -3.39
C VAL A 19 16.27 21.45 -3.41
N ASP A 20 15.44 20.52 -2.95
CA ASP A 20 15.75 19.09 -2.90
C ASP A 20 14.71 18.29 -3.70
N GLU A 21 15.13 17.73 -4.84
CA GLU A 21 14.28 16.95 -5.75
C GLU A 21 13.73 15.65 -5.16
N ARG A 22 14.28 15.19 -4.02
CA ARG A 22 13.76 14.06 -3.27
C ARG A 22 12.46 14.39 -2.57
N VAL A 23 12.17 15.67 -2.33
CA VAL A 23 10.90 16.13 -1.73
C VAL A 23 10.09 16.86 -2.79
N GLN A 24 8.90 16.38 -3.08
CA GLN A 24 8.01 16.97 -4.07
C GLN A 24 6.75 17.53 -3.43
N TRP A 25 6.47 18.80 -3.70
CA TRP A 25 5.22 19.45 -3.34
C TRP A 25 4.12 19.09 -4.35
N ALA A 26 3.38 18.02 -4.06
CA ALA A 26 2.44 17.42 -5.01
C ALA A 26 1.02 18.03 -4.89
N GLN A 27 0.46 18.44 -6.04
CA GLN A 27 -0.88 19.04 -6.10
C GLN A 27 -2.04 18.02 -6.19
N ARG A 28 -1.71 16.74 -6.22
CA ARG A 28 -2.64 15.60 -6.33
C ARG A 28 -1.91 14.31 -5.95
N VAL A 29 -2.66 13.25 -5.71
CA VAL A 29 -2.17 11.88 -5.67
C VAL A 29 -1.95 11.40 -7.11
N GLU A 30 -0.82 10.75 -7.37
CA GLU A 30 -0.51 10.05 -8.61
C GLU A 30 -0.99 8.61 -8.54
N VAL A 31 -1.99 8.26 -9.35
CA VAL A 31 -2.64 6.94 -9.32
C VAL A 31 -1.73 5.81 -9.81
N ASP A 32 -0.84 6.09 -10.77
CA ASP A 32 0.09 5.08 -11.29
C ASP A 32 1.04 4.57 -10.19
N LEU A 33 1.50 5.46 -9.30
CA LEU A 33 2.34 5.10 -8.16
C LEU A 33 1.61 4.21 -7.15
N MET A 34 0.30 4.41 -6.97
CA MET A 34 -0.51 3.66 -5.99
C MET A 34 -0.45 2.15 -6.22
N ALA A 35 -0.20 1.70 -7.45
CA ALA A 35 -0.10 0.28 -7.81
C ALA A 35 1.12 -0.42 -7.20
N ARG A 36 2.18 0.31 -6.83
CA ARG A 36 3.42 -0.23 -6.25
C ARG A 36 3.84 0.44 -4.94
N SER A 37 3.32 1.62 -4.66
CA SER A 37 3.58 2.37 -3.45
C SER A 37 2.29 3.04 -2.95
N PRO A 38 1.82 2.69 -1.74
CA PRO A 38 0.56 3.19 -1.21
C PRO A 38 0.60 4.69 -0.95
N VAL A 39 -0.58 5.33 -1.01
CA VAL A 39 -0.77 6.61 -0.34
C VAL A 39 -0.87 6.39 1.16
N LEU A 40 -0.06 7.11 1.92
CA LEU A 40 -0.11 7.10 3.38
C LEU A 40 -1.11 8.13 3.88
N VAL A 41 -2.07 7.64 4.67
CA VAL A 41 -3.17 8.43 5.23
C VAL A 41 -3.32 8.16 6.72
N TRP A 42 -4.03 9.03 7.45
CA TRP A 42 -4.29 8.80 8.87
C TRP A 42 -5.66 8.15 9.09
N ARG A 43 -6.69 8.64 8.40
CA ARG A 43 -8.08 8.26 8.61
C ARG A 43 -8.47 7.07 7.75
N ASN A 44 -9.21 6.13 8.35
CA ASN A 44 -9.76 4.97 7.63
C ASN A 44 -10.64 5.40 6.46
N ALA A 45 -11.49 6.42 6.69
CA ALA A 45 -12.38 6.95 5.66
C ALA A 45 -11.62 7.50 4.44
N THR A 46 -10.49 8.19 4.64
CA THR A 46 -9.65 8.67 3.54
C THR A 46 -9.01 7.50 2.78
N ARG A 47 -8.54 6.46 3.50
CA ARG A 47 -7.99 5.24 2.89
C ARG A 47 -9.01 4.61 1.94
N ILE A 48 -10.21 4.36 2.43
CA ILE A 48 -11.30 3.72 1.66
C ILE A 48 -11.62 4.56 0.43
N ARG A 49 -11.80 5.88 0.59
CA ARG A 49 -12.09 6.79 -0.53
C ARG A 49 -11.01 6.79 -1.62
N LEU A 50 -9.73 6.76 -1.24
CA LEU A 50 -8.63 6.70 -2.21
C LEU A 50 -8.57 5.36 -2.93
N ILE A 51 -8.82 4.25 -2.24
CA ILE A 51 -8.88 2.91 -2.86
C ILE A 51 -10.00 2.85 -3.89
N HIS A 52 -11.19 3.35 -3.55
CA HIS A 52 -12.32 3.40 -4.48
C HIS A 52 -12.06 4.33 -5.66
N ALA A 53 -11.44 5.49 -5.43
CA ALA A 53 -11.06 6.39 -6.50
C ALA A 53 -10.01 5.76 -7.44
N PHE A 54 -9.01 5.07 -6.89
CA PHE A 54 -8.03 4.28 -7.66
C PHE A 54 -8.74 3.25 -8.55
N ARG A 55 -9.60 2.42 -7.97
CA ARG A 55 -10.36 1.40 -8.71
C ARG A 55 -11.24 2.02 -9.80
N SER A 56 -11.91 3.12 -9.49
CA SER A 56 -12.80 3.83 -10.41
C SER A 56 -12.06 4.37 -11.63
N VAL A 57 -10.89 5.00 -11.46
CA VAL A 57 -10.15 5.56 -12.61
C VAL A 57 -9.52 4.49 -13.50
N TYR A 58 -9.29 3.29 -12.96
CA TYR A 58 -8.91 2.10 -13.73
C TYR A 58 -10.11 1.29 -14.26
N GLN A 59 -11.33 1.74 -14.00
CA GLN A 59 -12.57 1.05 -14.40
C GLN A 59 -12.64 -0.39 -13.87
N ALA A 60 -12.11 -0.62 -12.66
CA ALA A 60 -12.15 -1.93 -12.01
C ALA A 60 -13.61 -2.31 -11.68
N PRO A 61 -14.06 -3.53 -12.02
CA PRO A 61 -15.39 -4.01 -11.66
C PRO A 61 -15.62 -3.98 -10.16
N GLU A 62 -16.86 -3.81 -9.69
CA GLU A 62 -17.12 -3.84 -8.24
C GLU A 62 -16.88 -5.22 -7.62
N THR A 63 -17.02 -6.29 -8.42
CA THR A 63 -17.06 -7.67 -7.93
C THR A 63 -15.74 -8.43 -8.07
N GLU A 64 -14.72 -7.84 -8.70
CA GLU A 64 -13.50 -8.55 -9.09
C GLU A 64 -12.26 -7.66 -8.95
N LEU A 65 -11.09 -8.27 -8.78
CA LEU A 65 -9.81 -7.57 -8.86
C LEU A 65 -9.28 -7.54 -10.30
N LEU A 66 -8.67 -6.43 -10.68
CA LEU A 66 -7.85 -6.34 -11.88
C LEU A 66 -6.43 -6.86 -11.59
N PRO A 67 -5.79 -7.58 -12.53
CA PRO A 67 -4.36 -7.86 -12.47
C PRO A 67 -3.55 -6.57 -12.31
N GLY A 68 -2.59 -6.57 -11.39
CA GLY A 68 -1.77 -5.41 -11.06
C GLY A 68 -2.24 -4.67 -9.80
N GLU A 69 -3.41 -5.01 -9.25
CA GLU A 69 -3.89 -4.40 -8.01
C GLU A 69 -3.00 -4.76 -6.81
N PRO A 70 -2.59 -3.74 -6.02
CA PRO A 70 -1.78 -3.94 -4.83
C PRO A 70 -2.64 -4.45 -3.67
N LEU A 71 -2.08 -5.38 -2.90
CA LEU A 71 -2.66 -6.00 -1.73
C LEU A 71 -1.65 -6.01 -0.58
N ILE A 72 -2.15 -6.10 0.65
CA ILE A 72 -1.35 -6.30 1.85
C ILE A 72 -1.89 -7.52 2.59
N CYS A 73 -1.01 -8.47 2.88
CA CYS A 73 -1.36 -9.64 3.68
C CYS A 73 -1.71 -9.22 5.11
N ASP A 74 -2.92 -9.55 5.57
CA ASP A 74 -3.41 -9.27 6.92
C ASP A 74 -3.32 -10.50 7.85
N GLY A 75 -2.92 -11.65 7.30
CA GLY A 75 -2.69 -12.88 8.04
C GLY A 75 -3.03 -14.12 7.22
N ILE A 76 -2.76 -15.29 7.80
CA ILE A 76 -3.12 -16.59 7.21
C ILE A 76 -4.11 -17.28 8.15
N GLU A 77 -5.35 -17.39 7.70
CA GLU A 77 -6.47 -18.02 8.38
C GLU A 77 -6.62 -19.47 7.87
N LEU A 78 -5.75 -20.36 8.36
CA LEU A 78 -5.80 -21.79 8.06
C LEU A 78 -6.01 -22.62 9.35
N PRO A 79 -6.90 -23.64 9.34
CA PRO A 79 -7.06 -24.59 10.43
C PRO A 79 -5.76 -25.33 10.78
N LEU A 80 -5.64 -25.78 12.04
CA LEU A 80 -4.44 -26.46 12.56
C LEU A 80 -3.96 -27.65 11.71
N LYS A 81 -4.87 -28.42 11.13
CA LYS A 81 -4.55 -29.54 10.22
C LYS A 81 -3.75 -29.11 8.98
N HIS A 82 -3.75 -27.82 8.63
CA HIS A 82 -2.98 -27.24 7.52
C HIS A 82 -1.77 -26.40 8.00
N ARG A 83 -1.29 -26.62 9.24
CA ARG A 83 -0.12 -25.90 9.79
C ARG A 83 1.10 -25.95 8.86
N LYS A 84 1.40 -27.11 8.26
CA LYS A 84 2.51 -27.24 7.31
C LYS A 84 2.37 -26.30 6.11
N LYS A 85 1.15 -26.12 5.61
CA LYS A 85 0.85 -25.21 4.49
C LYS A 85 0.97 -23.74 4.89
N ARG A 86 0.59 -23.39 6.12
CA ARG A 86 0.83 -22.06 6.66
C ARG A 86 2.33 -21.75 6.73
N LEU A 87 3.12 -22.66 7.29
CA LEU A 87 4.58 -22.50 7.38
C LEU A 87 5.24 -22.36 6.01
N ASP A 88 4.76 -23.11 5.01
CA ASP A 88 5.21 -23.01 3.62
C ASP A 88 4.94 -21.61 3.03
N LEU A 89 3.73 -21.08 3.22
CA LEU A 89 3.38 -19.73 2.76
C LEU A 89 4.20 -18.64 3.47
N GLU A 90 4.39 -18.74 4.79
CA GLU A 90 5.21 -17.82 5.57
C GLU A 90 6.69 -17.87 5.12
N ALA A 91 7.23 -19.07 4.85
CA ALA A 91 8.59 -19.25 4.34
C ALA A 91 8.79 -18.63 2.95
N ARG A 92 7.72 -18.54 2.15
CA ARG A 92 7.70 -17.84 0.86
C ARG A 92 7.41 -16.34 0.96
N GLY A 93 7.49 -15.79 2.18
CA GLY A 93 7.35 -14.35 2.44
C GLY A 93 5.92 -13.88 2.61
N LEU A 94 4.91 -14.75 2.56
CA LEU A 94 3.51 -14.37 2.77
C LEU A 94 3.20 -14.23 4.28
N ILE A 95 3.77 -13.21 4.89
CA ILE A 95 3.59 -12.86 6.31
C ILE A 95 2.69 -11.63 6.45
N LYS A 96 2.19 -11.35 7.66
CA LYS A 96 1.41 -10.13 7.91
C LYS A 96 2.23 -8.89 7.56
N GLY A 97 1.64 -7.98 6.77
CA GLY A 97 2.29 -6.79 6.25
C GLY A 97 3.01 -7.01 4.91
N ALA A 98 3.13 -8.24 4.42
CA ALA A 98 3.73 -8.51 3.11
C ALA A 98 2.94 -7.78 2.01
N GLN A 99 3.68 -7.07 1.16
CA GLN A 99 3.13 -6.39 -0.01
C GLN A 99 3.01 -7.39 -1.15
N VAL A 100 1.83 -7.43 -1.75
CA VAL A 100 1.47 -8.44 -2.73
C VAL A 100 0.81 -7.78 -3.93
N VAL A 101 1.11 -8.22 -5.13
CA VAL A 101 0.38 -7.82 -6.34
C VAL A 101 -0.48 -8.98 -6.82
N TYR A 102 -1.76 -8.69 -7.10
CA TYR A 102 -2.67 -9.65 -7.69
C TYR A 102 -2.33 -9.89 -9.16
N LEU A 103 -2.05 -11.14 -9.55
CA LEU A 103 -1.71 -11.51 -10.93
C LEU A 103 -2.90 -12.05 -11.71
N GLY A 104 -4.03 -12.30 -11.05
CA GLY A 104 -5.22 -12.91 -11.64
C GLY A 104 -5.67 -14.18 -10.91
N PRO A 105 -6.73 -14.82 -11.39
CA PRO A 105 -7.27 -16.04 -10.78
C PRO A 105 -6.26 -17.19 -10.85
N GLY A 106 -6.30 -18.04 -9.82
CA GLY A 106 -5.57 -19.30 -9.74
C GLY A 106 -6.29 -20.45 -10.46
N LYS A 107 -5.62 -21.60 -10.56
CA LYS A 107 -6.18 -22.80 -11.22
C LYS A 107 -7.36 -23.42 -10.46
N ARG A 108 -7.49 -23.14 -9.16
CA ARG A 108 -8.55 -23.66 -8.29
C ARG A 108 -9.47 -22.51 -7.90
N VAL A 109 -10.76 -22.80 -7.79
CA VAL A 109 -11.75 -21.83 -7.29
C VAL A 109 -11.32 -21.30 -5.92
N GLY A 110 -11.39 -19.98 -5.73
CA GLY A 110 -10.97 -19.30 -4.49
C GLY A 110 -9.45 -19.12 -4.33
N PHE A 111 -8.64 -19.56 -5.31
CA PHE A 111 -7.20 -19.29 -5.32
C PHE A 111 -6.88 -18.10 -6.21
N SER A 112 -5.89 -17.33 -5.79
CA SER A 112 -5.29 -16.24 -6.56
C SER A 112 -3.86 -16.58 -6.94
N ARG A 113 -3.39 -16.05 -8.08
CA ARG A 113 -1.96 -15.94 -8.39
C ARG A 113 -1.48 -14.61 -7.83
N LEU A 114 -0.39 -14.65 -7.08
CA LEU A 114 0.09 -13.53 -6.28
C LEU A 114 1.59 -13.38 -6.50
N HIS A 115 2.05 -12.12 -6.52
CA HIS A 115 3.46 -11.79 -6.49
C HIS A 115 3.79 -11.10 -5.17
N VAL A 116 4.61 -11.73 -4.33
CA VAL A 116 5.07 -11.18 -3.05
C VAL A 116 6.31 -10.33 -3.27
N MET A 117 6.21 -9.04 -3.00
CA MET A 117 7.32 -8.10 -3.20
C MET A 117 8.48 -8.44 -2.28
N GLY A 118 9.69 -8.57 -2.85
CA GLY A 118 10.93 -8.81 -2.09
C GLY A 118 11.13 -10.25 -1.61
N ALA A 119 10.26 -11.19 -1.98
CA ALA A 119 10.46 -12.61 -1.70
C ALA A 119 11.39 -13.25 -2.77
N GLU A 120 12.17 -14.26 -2.36
CA GLU A 120 13.12 -14.98 -3.23
C GLU A 120 12.41 -15.77 -4.34
N ASP A 121 11.32 -16.47 -3.98
CA ASP A 121 10.36 -17.04 -4.92
C ASP A 121 9.05 -16.25 -4.81
N PRO A 122 8.92 -15.14 -5.55
CA PRO A 122 7.86 -14.17 -5.31
C PRO A 122 6.50 -14.63 -5.83
N ASN A 123 6.46 -15.57 -6.79
CA ASN A 123 5.22 -15.97 -7.44
C ASN A 123 4.61 -17.17 -6.72
N LEU A 124 3.42 -17.01 -6.15
CA LEU A 124 2.72 -18.10 -5.47
C LEU A 124 1.24 -18.16 -5.82
N SER A 125 0.64 -19.31 -5.54
CA SER A 125 -0.82 -19.46 -5.58
C SER A 125 -1.33 -19.88 -4.20
N ALA A 126 -2.25 -19.09 -3.67
CA ALA A 126 -2.86 -19.31 -2.37
C ALA A 126 -4.37 -19.15 -2.45
N ALA A 127 -5.08 -19.89 -1.59
CA ALA A 127 -6.46 -19.57 -1.28
C ALA A 127 -6.47 -18.16 -0.66
N SER A 128 -7.28 -17.26 -1.20
CA SER A 128 -7.24 -15.84 -0.85
C SER A 128 -8.60 -15.37 -0.39
N ILE A 129 -8.62 -14.65 0.73
CA ILE A 129 -9.77 -13.91 1.24
C ILE A 129 -9.42 -12.44 1.11
N ILE A 130 -9.95 -11.79 0.09
CA ILE A 130 -9.61 -10.39 -0.21
C ILE A 130 -10.74 -9.53 0.33
N LYS A 131 -10.42 -8.55 1.18
CA LYS A 131 -11.41 -7.67 1.81
C LYS A 131 -11.25 -6.28 1.20
N ILE A 132 -12.26 -5.83 0.46
CA ILE A 132 -12.36 -4.47 -0.07
C ILE A 132 -13.44 -3.74 0.72
N GLU A 133 -13.02 -2.87 1.63
CA GLU A 133 -13.95 -2.01 2.38
C GLU A 133 -14.65 -1.03 1.43
N LYS A 134 -15.91 -0.69 1.70
CA LYS A 134 -16.68 0.30 0.96
C LYS A 134 -16.91 1.56 1.79
N PRO A 135 -17.07 2.74 1.16
CA PRO A 135 -17.48 3.94 1.88
C PRO A 135 -18.84 3.68 2.54
N ASP A 136 -18.96 4.06 3.81
CA ASP A 136 -20.22 4.06 4.56
C ASP A 136 -20.88 2.66 4.75
N GLU A 137 -20.15 1.57 4.49
CA GLU A 137 -20.56 0.19 4.82
C GLU A 137 -19.61 -0.41 5.86
N GLU A 138 -20.15 -1.05 6.91
CA GLU A 138 -19.34 -1.71 7.95
C GLU A 138 -18.75 -3.05 7.49
N GLU A 139 -19.46 -3.79 6.63
CA GLU A 139 -19.00 -5.08 6.14
C GLU A 139 -18.17 -4.93 4.86
N PRO A 140 -16.95 -5.51 4.80
CA PRO A 140 -16.13 -5.46 3.60
C PRO A 140 -16.72 -6.36 2.50
N PHE A 141 -16.59 -5.92 1.25
CA PHE A 141 -16.84 -6.77 0.11
C PHE A 141 -15.75 -7.85 -0.01
N ILE A 142 -16.16 -9.09 -0.24
CA ILE A 142 -15.27 -10.25 -0.42
C ILE A 142 -15.43 -10.80 -1.85
N PRO A 143 -14.58 -10.38 -2.81
CA PRO A 143 -14.65 -10.87 -4.19
C PRO A 143 -14.28 -12.37 -4.30
N PHE A 144 -13.40 -12.84 -3.41
CA PHE A 144 -12.97 -14.24 -3.34
C PHE A 144 -13.11 -14.73 -1.90
N ALA A 145 -14.12 -15.55 -1.65
CA ALA A 145 -14.36 -16.17 -0.34
C ALA A 145 -13.98 -17.65 -0.40
N ALA A 146 -12.68 -17.95 -0.36
CA ALA A 146 -12.31 -19.26 0.16
C ALA A 146 -12.72 -19.30 1.64
N SER A 147 -13.30 -20.40 2.13
CA SER A 147 -13.68 -20.55 3.55
C SER A 147 -12.48 -20.52 4.51
N MET A 148 -11.26 -20.50 3.96
CA MET A 148 -9.97 -20.52 4.63
C MET A 148 -8.88 -20.09 3.65
N GLY A 149 -7.85 -19.37 4.10
CA GLY A 149 -6.80 -18.88 3.21
C GLY A 149 -5.96 -17.74 3.79
N ALA A 150 -5.17 -17.11 2.94
CA ALA A 150 -4.49 -15.87 3.26
C ALA A 150 -5.47 -14.70 3.12
N ALA A 151 -5.57 -13.87 4.15
CA ALA A 151 -6.41 -12.69 4.18
C ALA A 151 -5.64 -11.47 3.64
N PHE A 152 -6.30 -10.66 2.82
CA PHE A 152 -5.70 -9.48 2.19
C PHE A 152 -6.58 -8.25 2.35
N LEU A 153 -5.93 -7.10 2.54
CA LEU A 153 -6.52 -5.78 2.39
C LEU A 153 -6.01 -5.14 1.10
N HIS A 154 -6.79 -4.24 0.52
CA HIS A 154 -6.34 -3.50 -0.66
C HIS A 154 -5.22 -2.51 -0.31
N GLY A 155 -4.14 -2.54 -1.09
CA GLY A 155 -2.85 -1.91 -0.78
C GLY A 155 -2.60 -0.56 -1.44
N ALA A 156 -3.52 -0.01 -2.24
CA ALA A 156 -3.28 1.25 -2.96
C ALA A 156 -3.25 2.49 -2.04
N ALA A 157 -3.83 2.39 -0.84
CA ALA A 157 -3.68 3.37 0.23
C ALA A 157 -3.64 2.64 1.57
N VAL A 158 -2.85 3.14 2.52
CA VAL A 158 -2.59 2.48 3.80
C VAL A 158 -2.58 3.50 4.92
N THR A 159 -3.08 3.12 6.09
CA THR A 159 -2.96 3.97 7.27
C THR A 159 -1.50 4.04 7.72
N ILE A 160 -1.02 5.21 8.14
CA ILE A 160 0.36 5.44 8.58
C ILE A 160 0.80 4.41 9.64
N HIS A 161 -0.10 4.03 10.56
CA HIS A 161 0.15 2.99 11.55
C HIS A 161 0.44 1.61 10.94
N LYS A 162 -0.29 1.22 9.88
CA LYS A 162 -0.08 -0.07 9.18
C LYS A 162 1.15 -0.07 8.28
N ALA A 163 1.68 1.11 7.93
CA ALA A 163 2.90 1.25 7.15
C ALA A 163 4.19 1.16 8.00
N GLN A 164 4.07 1.07 9.33
CA GLN A 164 5.22 0.91 10.22
C GLN A 164 6.03 -0.34 9.87
N GLY A 165 7.35 -0.18 9.73
CA GLY A 165 8.26 -1.27 9.35
C GLY A 165 8.34 -1.55 7.85
N SER A 166 7.48 -0.95 7.02
CA SER A 166 7.57 -1.03 5.55
C SER A 166 8.29 0.17 4.96
N GLN A 167 8.86 0.04 3.77
CA GLN A 167 9.46 1.15 3.04
C GLN A 167 9.20 1.00 1.54
N TRP A 168 9.19 2.11 0.83
CA TRP A 168 9.06 2.17 -0.63
C TRP A 168 10.06 3.17 -1.19
N ASP A 169 10.49 2.96 -2.43
CA ASP A 169 11.38 3.90 -3.12
C ASP A 169 10.79 5.33 -3.12
N THR A 170 9.56 5.46 -3.61
CA THR A 170 8.82 6.71 -3.65
C THR A 170 7.53 6.58 -2.85
N VAL A 171 7.22 7.49 -1.93
CA VAL A 171 6.00 7.46 -1.09
C VAL A 171 5.17 8.72 -1.27
N GLN A 172 3.85 8.56 -1.31
CA GLN A 172 2.89 9.68 -1.30
C GLN A 172 2.29 9.83 0.09
N VAL A 173 2.46 11.00 0.72
CA VAL A 173 1.85 11.31 2.02
C VAL A 173 0.72 12.30 1.81
N PHE A 174 -0.49 11.94 2.24
CA PHE A 174 -1.67 12.79 2.10
C PHE A 174 -1.74 13.81 3.25
N ALA A 175 -1.20 15.00 3.02
CA ALA A 175 -1.06 16.06 4.02
C ALA A 175 -2.39 16.50 4.66
N PRO A 176 -3.53 16.60 3.94
CA PRO A 176 -4.81 16.97 4.57
C PRO A 176 -5.25 16.06 5.72
N ASP A 177 -4.81 14.80 5.70
CA ASP A 177 -5.09 13.86 6.79
C ASP A 177 -4.23 14.12 8.03
N ILE A 178 -2.96 14.50 7.84
CA ILE A 178 -2.08 14.88 8.95
C ILE A 178 -2.49 16.23 9.52
N TYR A 179 -2.90 17.18 8.67
CA TYR A 179 -3.53 18.43 9.10
C TYR A 179 -4.77 18.16 9.97
N ALA A 180 -5.65 17.26 9.54
CA ALA A 180 -6.82 16.86 10.33
C ALA A 180 -6.41 16.29 11.70
N ALA A 181 -5.34 15.49 11.76
CA ALA A 181 -4.78 15.01 13.03
C ALA A 181 -4.29 16.16 13.91
N ALA A 182 -3.58 17.13 13.35
CA ALA A 182 -3.10 18.31 14.07
C ALA A 182 -4.25 19.12 14.68
N ARG A 183 -5.34 19.29 13.92
CA ARG A 183 -6.55 20.00 14.36
C ARG A 183 -7.29 19.31 15.49
N THR A 184 -7.08 18.01 15.70
CA THR A 184 -7.71 17.30 16.85
C THR A 184 -7.08 17.64 18.19
N GLY A 185 -5.87 18.21 18.22
CA GLY A 185 -5.14 18.48 19.46
C GLY A 185 -4.76 17.24 20.26
N ARG A 186 -4.88 16.02 19.69
CA ARG A 186 -4.52 14.77 20.38
C ARG A 186 -3.03 14.69 20.66
N ASN A 187 -2.69 14.29 21.88
CA ASN A 187 -1.34 14.02 22.33
C ASN A 187 -1.18 12.54 22.69
N GLU A 188 -0.03 11.96 22.34
CA GLU A 188 0.36 10.60 22.68
C GLU A 188 1.79 10.59 23.22
N ALA A 189 1.99 10.00 24.42
CA ALA A 189 3.29 9.92 25.09
C ALA A 189 4.02 11.29 25.15
N GLY A 190 3.28 12.36 25.47
CA GLY A 190 3.84 13.71 25.61
C GLY A 190 4.14 14.46 24.31
N GLN A 191 3.75 13.91 23.14
CA GLN A 191 3.92 14.59 21.85
C GLN A 191 2.60 14.67 21.07
N PRO A 192 2.37 15.76 20.30
CA PRO A 192 1.24 15.83 19.38
C PRO A 192 1.22 14.65 18.40
N LEU A 193 0.06 13.99 18.27
CA LEU A 193 -0.12 12.82 17.41
C LEU A 193 0.37 13.08 15.98
N TRP A 194 0.07 14.26 15.43
CA TRP A 194 0.46 14.62 14.07
C TRP A 194 1.97 14.60 13.84
N LYS A 195 2.79 14.93 14.86
CA LYS A 195 4.26 14.88 14.75
C LYS A 195 4.74 13.45 14.56
N ARG A 196 4.17 12.51 15.33
CA ARG A 196 4.44 11.07 15.18
C ARG A 196 3.99 10.56 13.82
N LEU A 197 2.80 10.95 13.36
CA LEU A 197 2.28 10.58 12.04
C LEU A 197 3.19 11.08 10.92
N ALA A 198 3.58 12.35 10.95
CA ALA A 198 4.49 12.93 9.96
C ALA A 198 5.85 12.23 9.96
N TYR A 199 6.43 11.99 11.14
CA TYR A 199 7.70 11.25 11.25
C TYR A 199 7.63 9.84 10.66
N VAL A 200 6.61 9.06 11.04
CA VAL A 200 6.43 7.71 10.51
C VAL A 200 6.23 7.75 9.00
N ALA A 201 5.39 8.64 8.49
CA ALA A 201 5.04 8.74 7.08
C ALA A 201 6.25 9.12 6.20
N VAL A 202 7.00 10.16 6.58
CA VAL A 202 8.17 10.63 5.83
C VAL A 202 9.25 9.57 5.77
N THR A 203 9.49 8.86 6.88
CA THR A 203 10.53 7.80 6.94
C THR A 203 10.17 6.51 6.20
N ARG A 204 8.98 6.43 5.60
CA ARG A 204 8.64 5.30 4.71
C ARG A 204 9.24 5.47 3.31
N ALA A 205 9.58 6.70 2.91
CA ALA A 205 10.26 6.98 1.65
C ALA A 205 11.74 6.63 1.76
N GLN A 206 12.27 5.84 0.83
CA GLN A 206 13.70 5.56 0.73
C GLN A 206 14.42 6.61 -0.12
N SER A 207 13.83 6.96 -1.27
CA SER A 207 14.44 7.84 -2.26
C SER A 207 13.67 9.14 -2.43
N ARG A 208 12.33 9.08 -2.46
CA ARG A 208 11.50 10.24 -2.80
C ARG A 208 10.19 10.32 -2.02
N LEU A 209 9.85 11.52 -1.56
CA LEU A 209 8.63 11.87 -0.86
C LEU A 209 7.77 12.80 -1.72
N LEU A 210 6.52 12.42 -1.96
CA LEU A 210 5.48 13.29 -2.51
C LEU A 210 4.59 13.75 -1.36
N TRP A 211 4.69 15.02 -0.98
CA TRP A 211 3.80 15.65 0.00
C TRP A 211 2.57 16.18 -0.73
N VAL A 212 1.45 15.44 -0.64
CA VAL A 212 0.22 15.73 -1.41
C VAL A 212 -0.68 16.68 -0.62
N VAL A 213 -0.90 17.87 -1.15
CA VAL A 213 -1.57 18.97 -0.40
C VAL A 213 -3.01 19.24 -0.80
N ARG A 214 -3.53 18.56 -1.82
CA ARG A 214 -4.92 18.71 -2.27
C ARG A 214 -5.63 17.38 -2.39
N ASN A 215 -6.94 17.40 -2.12
CA ASN A 215 -7.83 16.28 -2.33
C ASN A 215 -8.14 16.11 -3.84
N ARG A 216 -7.14 15.65 -4.59
CA ARG A 216 -7.20 15.38 -6.03
C ARG A 216 -6.45 14.09 -6.33
N LEU A 217 -6.93 13.32 -7.29
CA LEU A 217 -6.30 12.12 -7.82
C LEU A 217 -6.05 12.32 -9.32
N SER A 218 -4.91 11.88 -9.83
CA SER A 218 -4.61 11.90 -11.26
C SER A 218 -5.42 10.86 -12.04
N LYS A 219 -5.49 11.02 -13.37
CA LYS A 219 -5.91 9.93 -14.26
C LYS A 219 -4.70 9.02 -14.49
N PRO A 220 -4.92 7.71 -14.73
CA PRO A 220 -3.83 6.80 -15.03
C PRO A 220 -3.17 7.18 -16.36
N SER A 221 -1.84 7.09 -16.41
CA SER A 221 -1.09 7.33 -17.65
C SER A 221 -1.07 6.08 -18.55
N THR A 222 -1.17 4.89 -17.94
CA THR A 222 -1.23 3.60 -18.62
C THR A 222 -2.29 2.70 -17.98
N PRO A 223 -2.79 1.67 -18.70
CA PRO A 223 -3.64 0.66 -18.08
C PRO A 223 -2.92 -0.04 -16.92
N LEU A 224 -3.67 -0.43 -15.89
CA LEU A 224 -3.12 -1.23 -14.81
C LEU A 224 -2.56 -2.54 -15.38
N SER A 225 -1.32 -2.88 -15.01
CA SER A 225 -0.63 -4.03 -15.57
C SER A 225 0.28 -4.72 -14.56
N VAL A 226 0.79 -5.89 -14.97
CA VAL A 226 1.77 -6.71 -14.24
C VAL A 226 3.10 -6.83 -14.99
N HIS A 227 3.30 -6.06 -16.06
CA HIS A 227 4.44 -6.23 -16.96
C HIS A 227 5.78 -5.87 -16.31
N ASP A 228 5.78 -4.89 -15.42
CA ASP A 228 6.93 -4.46 -14.61
C ASP A 228 7.36 -5.52 -13.58
N ILE A 229 6.48 -6.45 -13.25
CA ILE A 229 6.70 -7.53 -12.27
C ILE A 229 7.22 -8.81 -12.94
N ALA A 230 6.88 -9.00 -14.22
CA ALA A 230 7.15 -10.23 -14.95
C ALA A 230 8.61 -10.41 -15.39
N GLN A 231 9.46 -9.39 -15.22
CA GLN A 231 10.87 -9.51 -15.56
C GLN A 231 11.69 -9.83 -14.30
N PRO A 232 12.46 -10.93 -14.27
CA PRO A 232 13.62 -11.00 -13.39
C PRO A 232 14.43 -9.73 -13.66
N THR A 233 14.68 -8.93 -12.62
CA THR A 233 15.61 -7.82 -12.72
C THR A 233 16.90 -8.36 -13.34
N ALA A 234 17.36 -7.73 -14.42
CA ALA A 234 18.54 -8.16 -15.18
C ALA A 234 19.82 -8.32 -14.33
N LEU A 235 19.80 -7.88 -13.05
CA LEU A 235 20.82 -8.19 -12.05
C LEU A 235 20.97 -9.68 -11.71
N GLN A 236 19.95 -10.52 -11.85
CA GLN A 236 20.10 -11.97 -11.61
C GLN A 236 20.82 -12.70 -12.76
N SER A 237 20.79 -12.17 -13.99
CA SER A 237 21.46 -12.79 -15.14
C SER A 237 22.99 -12.66 -15.12
N LYS A 238 23.55 -11.75 -14.32
CA LYS A 238 25.01 -11.57 -14.19
C LYS A 238 25.65 -12.39 -13.06
N LEU A 239 24.85 -12.98 -12.17
CA LEU A 239 25.34 -13.81 -11.06
C LEU A 239 25.40 -15.30 -11.42
N TYR A 240 24.67 -15.72 -12.45
CA TYR A 240 24.78 -17.05 -13.04
C TYR A 240 25.14 -16.89 -14.52
N GLY A 241 26.42 -16.63 -14.77
CA GLY A 241 26.98 -16.69 -16.11
C GLY A 241 26.70 -18.06 -16.73
N SER A 242 26.06 -18.05 -17.89
CA SER A 242 26.10 -19.17 -18.83
C SER A 242 27.31 -18.92 -19.73
N GLU A 243 28.38 -19.67 -19.48
CA GLU A 243 29.20 -20.20 -20.57
C GLU A 243 28.49 -21.44 -21.15
#